data_AF-A0A3C1WT22-F1
#
_entry.id   AF-A0A3C1WT22-F1
#
_cell.length_a   1.000
_cell.length_b   1.000
_cell.length_c   1.000
_cell.angle_alpha   90.00
_cell.angle_beta   90.00
_cell.angle_gamma   90.00
#
_symmetry.space_group_name_H-M   'P 1'
#
loop_
_entity.id
_entity.type
_entity.pdbx_description
1 polymer ?
#
loop_
_entity_poly.entity_id
_entity_poly.type
_entity_poly.pdbx_seq_one_letter_code
_entity_poly.pdbx_strand_id
1 'polypeptide(L)'
;MCELEDFGSRCDFFLQYYREKLASYDKIFSGTEEIVRAVLSEISDKKGIVRIDQIADDSGYTSRYIEKVFSDVMGISPKKYASILQFQGAIDFIDKNPSSKISAVATDFGYYDQPAFIRSFKKYTGMTPKSYSEIIKQYNYLNRIVLC
;
A
#
# COMPACT_ATOMS: atom_id res chain seq x y z
N MET A 1 -18.48 42.82 11.06
CA MET A 1 -18.46 41.71 12.05
C MET A 1 -19.84 41.07 11.98
N CYS A 2 -20.02 40.10 11.08
CA CYS A 2 -21.29 39.38 10.97
C CYS A 2 -21.18 38.10 11.80
N GLU A 3 -22.17 37.90 12.66
CA GLU A 3 -22.24 36.82 13.64
C GLU A 3 -22.35 35.48 12.90
N LEU A 4 -21.31 34.66 13.02
CA LEU A 4 -21.34 33.25 12.63
C LEU A 4 -22.09 32.48 13.73
N GLU A 5 -23.42 32.59 13.72
CA GLU A 5 -24.28 32.09 14.81
C GLU A 5 -24.47 30.57 14.81
N ASP A 6 -24.28 29.90 13.68
CA ASP A 6 -24.47 28.45 13.56
C ASP A 6 -23.23 27.73 12.99
N PHE A 7 -23.06 26.45 13.37
CA PHE A 7 -21.94 25.60 12.95
C PHE A 7 -21.88 25.43 11.43
N GLY A 8 -23.04 25.30 10.77
CA GLY A 8 -23.16 25.24 9.31
C GLY A 8 -22.57 26.50 8.66
N SER A 9 -22.97 27.68 9.12
CA SER A 9 -22.44 28.96 8.63
C SER A 9 -20.92 29.10 8.82
N ARG A 10 -20.36 28.53 9.90
CA ARG A 10 -18.91 28.48 10.13
C ARG A 10 -18.21 27.51 9.18
N CYS A 11 -18.80 26.34 8.96
CA CYS A 11 -18.30 25.36 7.99
C CYS A 11 -18.34 25.92 6.57
N ASP A 12 -19.41 26.60 6.18
CA ASP A 12 -19.57 27.19 4.87
C ASP A 12 -18.58 28.33 4.64
N PHE A 13 -18.40 29.21 5.62
CA PHE A 13 -17.38 30.26 5.57
C PHE A 13 -15.96 29.68 5.49
N PHE A 14 -15.67 28.66 6.29
CA PHE A 14 -14.38 27.95 6.27
C PHE A 14 -14.13 27.30 4.91
N LEU A 15 -15.12 26.59 4.36
CA LEU A 15 -15.03 25.93 3.06
C LEU A 15 -14.96 26.93 1.91
N GLN A 16 -15.66 28.06 1.99
CA GLN A 16 -15.58 29.13 1.00
C GLN A 16 -14.19 29.78 0.99
N TYR A 17 -13.63 30.08 2.17
CA TYR A 17 -12.26 30.58 2.30
C TYR A 17 -11.22 29.58 1.77
N TYR A 18 -11.39 28.29 2.07
CA TYR A 18 -10.47 27.26 1.56
C TYR A 18 -10.66 26.97 0.08
N ARG A 19 -11.84 27.19 -0.51
CA ARG A 19 -12.10 26.93 -1.94
C ARG A 19 -11.16 27.72 -2.86
N GLU A 20 -10.91 28.99 -2.54
CA GLU A 20 -10.00 29.85 -3.31
C GLU A 20 -8.52 29.41 -3.15
N LYS A 21 -8.15 28.94 -1.95
CA LYS A 21 -6.82 28.36 -1.70
C LYS A 21 -6.65 26.95 -2.30
N LEU A 22 -7.72 26.18 -2.39
CA LEU A 22 -7.75 24.85 -3.03
C LEU A 22 -7.65 24.99 -4.54
N ALA A 23 -8.31 25.98 -5.16
CA ALA A 23 -8.20 26.21 -6.61
C ALA A 23 -6.76 26.54 -7.08
N SER A 24 -5.97 27.19 -6.21
CA SER A 24 -4.54 27.45 -6.44
C SER A 24 -3.65 26.25 -6.10
N TYR A 25 -4.11 25.36 -5.22
CA TYR A 25 -3.50 24.06 -4.91
C TYR A 25 -3.72 23.04 -6.05
N ASP A 26 -4.95 22.91 -6.57
CA ASP A 26 -5.37 22.01 -7.66
C ASP A 26 -4.54 22.19 -8.93
N LYS A 27 -4.13 23.42 -9.24
CA LYS A 27 -3.35 23.74 -10.43
C LYS A 27 -1.89 23.25 -10.37
N ILE A 28 -1.31 23.18 -9.16
CA ILE A 28 0.02 22.57 -8.91
C ILE A 28 -0.12 21.06 -8.73
N PHE A 29 -1.27 20.64 -8.20
CA PHE A 29 -1.57 19.24 -7.95
C PHE A 29 -1.83 18.45 -9.23
N SER A 30 -2.33 19.05 -10.33
CA SER A 30 -2.73 18.28 -11.52
C SER A 30 -1.61 17.43 -12.15
N GLY A 31 -0.40 17.99 -12.35
CA GLY A 31 0.74 17.22 -12.89
C GLY A 31 1.36 16.26 -11.86
N THR A 32 1.27 16.62 -10.59
CA THR A 32 1.75 15.80 -9.46
C THR A 32 0.86 14.57 -9.27
N GLU A 33 -0.46 14.74 -9.41
CA GLU A 33 -1.47 13.70 -9.27
C GLU A 33 -1.40 12.68 -10.41
N GLU A 34 -1.11 13.11 -11.65
CA GLU A 34 -0.87 12.21 -12.77
C GLU A 34 0.29 11.25 -12.48
N ILE A 35 1.41 11.76 -11.95
CA ILE A 35 2.56 10.94 -11.56
C ILE A 35 2.18 9.96 -10.47
N VAL A 36 1.48 10.43 -9.42
CA VAL A 36 1.05 9.55 -8.32
C VAL A 36 0.11 8.46 -8.84
N ARG A 37 -0.85 8.79 -9.69
CA ARG A 37 -1.78 7.84 -10.31
C ARG A 37 -1.04 6.81 -11.18
N ALA A 38 -0.07 7.24 -11.99
CA ALA A 38 0.74 6.35 -12.80
C ALA A 38 1.54 5.37 -11.92
N VAL A 39 2.21 5.89 -10.89
CA VAL A 39 2.98 5.07 -9.93
C VAL A 39 2.06 4.10 -9.17
N LEU A 40 0.86 4.53 -8.77
CA LEU A 40 -0.13 3.67 -8.12
C LEU A 40 -0.61 2.54 -9.03
N SER A 41 -0.93 2.84 -10.29
CA SER A 41 -1.34 1.82 -11.27
C SER A 41 -0.22 0.80 -11.46
N GLU A 42 0.99 1.28 -11.74
CA GLU A 42 2.16 0.44 -12.00
C GLU A 42 2.48 -0.51 -10.83
N ILE A 43 2.47 0.03 -9.60
CA ILE A 43 2.68 -0.76 -8.38
C ILE A 43 1.55 -1.77 -8.20
N SER A 44 0.31 -1.39 -8.46
CA SER A 44 -0.87 -2.25 -8.27
C SER A 44 -0.92 -3.39 -9.30
N ASP A 45 -0.70 -3.07 -10.58
CA ASP A 45 -0.73 -4.01 -11.70
C ASP A 45 0.35 -5.09 -11.56
N LYS A 46 1.52 -4.71 -11.04
CA LYS A 46 2.62 -5.62 -10.73
C LYS A 46 2.58 -6.18 -9.30
N LYS A 47 1.48 -5.97 -8.55
CA LYS A 47 1.28 -6.48 -7.18
C LYS A 47 2.43 -6.14 -6.22
N GLY A 48 3.01 -4.96 -6.36
CA GLY A 48 4.14 -4.49 -5.58
C GLY A 48 5.51 -5.01 -6.02
N ILE A 49 5.59 -5.89 -7.01
CA ILE A 49 6.86 -6.41 -7.55
C ILE A 49 7.39 -5.43 -8.60
N VAL A 50 7.87 -4.28 -8.11
CA VAL A 50 8.38 -3.20 -8.97
C VAL A 50 9.75 -2.71 -8.51
N ARG A 51 10.48 -2.12 -9.45
CA ARG A 51 11.67 -1.32 -9.17
C ARG A 51 11.33 0.14 -9.40
N ILE A 52 11.44 0.97 -8.37
CA ILE A 52 11.12 2.40 -8.47
C ILE A 52 11.98 3.09 -9.54
N ASP A 53 13.22 2.64 -9.71
CA ASP A 53 14.11 3.14 -10.77
C ASP A 53 13.57 2.85 -12.18
N GLN A 54 12.87 1.73 -12.39
CA GLN A 54 12.23 1.46 -13.68
C GLN A 54 11.09 2.44 -13.94
N ILE A 55 10.30 2.75 -12.90
CA ILE A 55 9.22 3.74 -13.00
C ILE A 55 9.79 5.14 -13.29
N ALA A 56 10.95 5.45 -12.73
CA ALA A 56 11.69 6.68 -13.01
C ALA A 56 12.13 6.75 -14.48
N ASP A 57 12.77 5.69 -14.97
CA ASP A 57 13.24 5.60 -16.35
C ASP A 57 12.09 5.73 -17.36
N ASP A 58 10.94 5.07 -17.09
CA ASP A 58 9.79 5.06 -17.99
C ASP A 58 9.00 6.39 -17.98
N SER A 59 9.05 7.14 -16.87
CA SER A 59 8.30 8.40 -16.70
C SER A 59 9.10 9.66 -17.03
N GLY A 60 10.42 9.55 -17.22
CA GLY A 60 11.32 10.69 -17.44
C GLY A 60 11.59 11.53 -16.19
N TYR A 61 11.12 11.09 -15.02
CA TYR A 61 11.37 11.73 -13.73
C TYR A 61 12.43 10.96 -12.94
N THR A 62 13.19 11.67 -12.10
CA THR A 62 14.13 11.01 -11.19
C THR A 62 13.39 10.22 -10.09
N SER A 63 13.95 9.09 -9.63
CA SER A 63 13.41 8.31 -8.50
C SER A 63 13.18 9.18 -7.25
N ARG A 64 14.07 10.14 -6.99
CA ARG A 64 13.96 11.07 -5.85
C ARG A 64 12.73 11.99 -5.96
N TYR A 65 12.41 12.45 -7.17
CA TYR A 65 11.22 13.28 -7.40
C TYR A 65 9.95 12.46 -7.22
N ILE A 66 9.91 11.24 -7.77
CA ILE A 66 8.79 10.31 -7.59
C ILE A 66 8.59 9.99 -6.11
N GLU A 67 9.65 9.66 -5.37
CA GLU A 67 9.56 9.38 -3.93
C GLU A 67 8.99 10.57 -3.17
N LYS A 68 9.46 11.79 -3.46
CA LYS A 68 8.99 13.01 -2.81
C LYS A 68 7.50 13.23 -3.10
N VAL A 69 7.14 13.33 -4.38
CA VAL A 69 5.77 13.61 -4.84
C VAL A 69 4.80 12.57 -4.29
N PHE A 70 5.13 11.30 -4.43
CA PHE A 70 4.26 10.23 -3.96
C PHE A 70 4.11 10.25 -2.44
N SER A 71 5.19 10.51 -1.69
CA SER A 71 5.11 10.58 -0.23
C SER A 71 4.34 11.81 0.26
N ASP A 72 4.50 12.95 -0.41
CA ASP A 72 3.79 14.20 -0.09
C ASP A 72 2.27 14.03 -0.29
N VAL A 73 1.86 13.26 -1.30
CA VAL A 73 0.44 13.00 -1.61
C VAL A 73 -0.14 11.84 -0.82
N MET A 74 0.55 10.70 -0.78
CA MET A 74 0.02 9.45 -0.19
C MET A 74 0.34 9.30 1.30
N GLY A 75 1.22 10.13 1.85
CA GLY A 75 1.71 10.03 3.23
C GLY A 75 2.64 8.84 3.50
N ILE A 76 2.93 8.02 2.48
CA ILE A 76 3.86 6.89 2.54
C ILE A 76 4.69 6.82 1.27
N SER A 77 5.88 6.24 1.34
CA SER A 77 6.73 6.10 0.15
C SER A 77 6.19 5.05 -0.84
N PRO A 78 6.51 5.16 -2.13
CA PRO A 78 6.18 4.15 -3.13
C PRO A 78 6.64 2.75 -2.73
N LYS A 79 7.87 2.65 -2.21
CA LYS A 79 8.44 1.39 -1.72
C LYS A 79 7.66 0.80 -0.56
N LYS A 80 7.15 1.64 0.35
CA LYS A 80 6.31 1.19 1.45
C LYS A 80 4.98 0.67 0.93
N TYR A 81 4.34 1.38 0.00
CA TYR A 81 3.12 0.94 -0.64
C TYR A 81 3.30 -0.41 -1.38
N ALA A 82 4.33 -0.54 -2.21
CA ALA A 82 4.69 -1.79 -2.88
C ALA A 82 4.87 -2.95 -1.88
N SER A 83 5.59 -2.70 -0.76
CA SER A 83 5.79 -3.74 0.27
C SER A 83 4.51 -4.20 0.96
N ILE A 84 3.47 -3.34 1.02
CA ILE A 84 2.17 -3.70 1.58
C ILE A 84 1.44 -4.62 0.60
N LEU A 85 1.44 -4.31 -0.70
CA LEU A 85 0.81 -5.17 -1.71
C LEU A 85 1.49 -6.54 -1.82
N GLN A 86 2.82 -6.58 -1.79
CA GLN A 86 3.57 -7.83 -1.74
C GLN A 86 3.17 -8.68 -0.52
N PHE A 87 3.07 -8.05 0.65
CA PHE A 87 2.66 -8.72 1.87
C PHE A 87 1.21 -9.23 1.80
N GLN A 88 0.28 -8.42 1.31
CA GLN A 88 -1.12 -8.79 1.12
C GLN A 88 -1.25 -9.99 0.17
N GLY A 89 -0.54 -9.98 -0.96
CA GLY A 89 -0.50 -11.13 -1.86
C GLY A 89 0.05 -12.38 -1.19
N ALA A 90 1.13 -12.25 -0.41
CA ALA A 90 1.77 -13.38 0.26
C ALA A 90 0.88 -14.00 1.35
N ILE A 91 0.19 -13.19 2.16
CA ILE A 91 -0.72 -13.69 3.20
C ILE A 91 -1.93 -14.39 2.57
N ASP A 92 -2.56 -13.79 1.56
CA ASP A 92 -3.69 -14.39 0.84
C ASP A 92 -3.31 -15.74 0.19
N PHE A 93 -2.07 -15.86 -0.29
CA PHE A 93 -1.56 -17.10 -0.85
C PHE A 93 -1.34 -18.17 0.21
N ILE A 94 -0.76 -17.80 1.36
CA ILE A 94 -0.54 -18.73 2.48
C ILE A 94 -1.87 -19.22 3.05
N ASP A 95 -2.89 -18.37 3.14
CA ASP A 95 -4.23 -18.75 3.61
C ASP A 95 -4.84 -19.87 2.76
N LYS A 96 -4.67 -19.76 1.44
CA LYS A 96 -5.17 -20.75 0.48
C LYS A 96 -4.26 -21.98 0.38
N ASN A 97 -2.97 -21.81 0.62
CA ASN A 97 -1.95 -22.84 0.42
C ASN A 97 -1.01 -22.95 1.63
N PRO A 98 -1.52 -23.33 2.82
CA PRO A 98 -0.74 -23.22 4.05
C PRO A 98 0.41 -24.26 4.13
N SER A 99 0.44 -25.25 3.24
CA SER A 99 1.54 -26.21 3.12
C SER A 99 2.68 -25.75 2.18
N SER A 100 2.61 -24.52 1.65
CA SER A 100 3.61 -23.99 0.73
C SER A 100 4.98 -23.81 1.37
N LYS A 101 6.04 -23.98 0.57
CA LYS A 101 7.41 -23.71 1.02
C LYS A 101 7.62 -22.21 1.16
N ILE A 102 7.95 -21.74 2.37
CA ILE A 102 8.14 -20.32 2.68
C ILE A 102 9.20 -19.65 1.79
N SER A 103 10.24 -20.37 1.37
CA SER A 103 11.25 -19.85 0.44
C SER A 103 10.68 -19.57 -0.96
N ALA A 104 9.78 -20.42 -1.46
CA ALA A 104 9.12 -20.20 -2.74
C ALA A 104 8.19 -18.99 -2.67
N VAL A 105 7.38 -18.90 -1.59
CA VAL A 105 6.51 -17.74 -1.34
C VAL A 105 7.32 -16.44 -1.28
N ALA A 106 8.49 -16.43 -0.62
CA ALA A 106 9.34 -15.25 -0.60
C ALA A 106 9.71 -14.79 -2.02
N THR A 107 10.19 -15.70 -2.87
CA THR A 107 10.57 -15.40 -4.25
C THR A 107 9.37 -14.95 -5.10
N ASP A 108 8.26 -15.69 -5.03
CA ASP A 108 7.06 -15.45 -5.85
C ASP A 108 6.42 -14.08 -5.57
N PHE A 109 6.56 -13.56 -4.34
CA PHE A 109 6.05 -12.26 -3.93
C PHE A 109 7.11 -11.15 -3.91
N GLY A 110 8.24 -11.37 -4.59
CA GLY A 110 9.23 -10.32 -4.87
C GLY A 110 10.14 -9.95 -3.70
N TYR A 111 10.28 -10.85 -2.72
CA TYR A 111 11.29 -10.70 -1.67
C TYR A 111 12.64 -11.22 -2.16
N TYR A 112 13.71 -10.49 -1.81
CA TYR A 112 15.08 -10.86 -2.19
C TYR A 112 15.48 -12.24 -1.64
N ASP A 113 15.09 -12.51 -0.39
CA ASP A 113 15.37 -13.77 0.27
C ASP A 113 14.30 -14.10 1.32
N GLN A 114 14.33 -15.34 1.80
CA GLN A 114 13.43 -15.82 2.84
C GLN A 114 13.57 -15.02 4.17
N PRO A 115 14.78 -14.66 4.66
CA PRO A 115 14.90 -13.79 5.84
C PRO A 115 14.21 -12.43 5.71
N ALA A 116 14.29 -11.76 4.56
CA ALA A 116 13.62 -10.50 4.27
C ALA A 116 12.10 -10.66 4.31
N PHE A 117 11.59 -11.73 3.70
CA PHE A 117 10.18 -12.08 3.78
C PHE A 117 9.73 -12.29 5.23
N ILE A 118 10.46 -13.11 6.01
CA ILE A 118 10.09 -13.39 7.41
C ILE A 118 10.09 -12.11 8.26
N ARG A 119 11.06 -11.22 8.09
CA ARG A 119 11.10 -9.92 8.80
C ARG A 119 9.90 -9.05 8.42
N SER A 120 9.58 -8.95 7.13
CA SER A 120 8.42 -8.19 6.64
C SER A 120 7.10 -8.78 7.17
N PHE A 121 6.94 -10.09 7.09
CA PHE A 121 5.75 -10.78 7.54
C PHE A 121 5.54 -10.61 9.05
N LYS A 122 6.59 -10.75 9.86
CA LYS A 122 6.55 -10.45 11.31
C LYS A 122 6.20 -9.00 11.59
N LYS A 123 6.73 -8.07 10.81
CA LYS A 123 6.45 -6.64 10.98
C LYS A 123 4.95 -6.33 10.82
N TYR A 124 4.25 -7.05 9.94
CA TYR A 124 2.83 -6.82 9.69
C TYR A 124 1.89 -7.69 10.55
N THR A 125 2.28 -8.93 10.88
CA THR A 125 1.41 -9.89 11.58
C THR A 125 1.78 -10.14 13.04
N GLY A 126 2.96 -9.71 13.47
CA GLY A 126 3.53 -10.08 14.77
C GLY A 126 4.10 -11.51 14.85
N MET A 127 3.98 -12.33 13.81
CA MET A 127 4.40 -13.74 13.84
C MET A 127 5.16 -14.18 12.57
N THR A 128 5.78 -15.37 12.62
CA THR A 128 6.47 -15.92 11.43
C THR A 128 5.45 -16.46 10.42
N PRO A 129 5.78 -16.48 9.11
CA PRO A 129 4.97 -17.18 8.11
C PRO A 129 4.72 -18.64 8.46
N LYS A 130 5.71 -19.32 9.04
CA LYS A 130 5.59 -20.73 9.46
C LYS A 130 4.53 -20.89 10.56
N SER A 131 4.66 -20.11 11.64
CA SER A 131 3.68 -20.12 12.75
C SER A 131 2.28 -19.81 12.26
N TYR A 132 2.14 -18.80 11.40
CA TYR A 132 0.88 -18.44 10.78
C TYR A 132 0.29 -19.60 9.95
N SER A 133 1.09 -20.23 9.09
CA SER A 133 0.65 -21.35 8.26
C SER A 133 0.17 -22.57 9.06
N GLU A 134 0.78 -22.85 10.21
CA GLU A 134 0.34 -23.93 11.09
C GLU A 134 -1.02 -23.63 11.74
N ILE A 135 -1.27 -22.38 12.13
CA ILE A 135 -2.58 -21.94 12.65
C ILE A 135 -3.66 -22.14 11.57
N ILE A 136 -3.38 -21.73 10.33
CA ILE A 136 -4.33 -21.90 9.22
C ILE A 136 -4.59 -23.38 8.93
N LYS A 137 -3.56 -24.25 8.94
CA LYS A 137 -3.76 -25.71 8.79
C LYS A 137 -4.68 -26.26 9.87
N GLN A 138 -4.42 -25.88 11.12
CA GLN A 138 -5.23 -26.33 12.25
C GLN A 138 -6.68 -25.86 12.12
N TYR A 139 -6.89 -24.59 11.77
CA TYR A 139 -8.22 -24.03 11.54
C TYR A 139 -8.97 -24.75 10.41
N ASN A 140 -8.30 -24.97 9.28
CA ASN A 140 -8.86 -25.69 8.12
C ASN A 140 -9.20 -27.15 8.45
N TYR A 141 -8.39 -27.81 9.28
CA TYR A 141 -8.66 -29.16 9.77
C TYR A 141 -9.91 -29.20 10.64
N LEU A 142 -10.03 -28.29 11.60
CA LEU A 142 -11.19 -28.22 12.51
C LEU A 142 -12.49 -27.95 11.74
N ASN A 143 -12.49 -27.01 10.80
CA ASN A 143 -13.68 -26.71 10.00
C ASN A 143 -14.12 -27.86 9.08
N ARG A 144 -13.20 -28.74 8.67
CA ARG A 144 -13.54 -29.96 7.93
C ARG A 144 -14.24 -31.01 8.76
N ILE A 145 -14.01 -31.04 10.08
CA ILE A 145 -14.61 -32.02 10.98
C ILE A 145 -16.01 -31.59 11.42
N VAL A 146 -16.22 -30.31 11.67
CA VAL A 146 -17.47 -29.76 12.24
C VAL A 146 -18.59 -29.65 11.20
N LEU A 147 -18.30 -29.79 9.91
CA LEU A 147 -19.28 -29.77 8.81
C LEU A 147 -19.73 -31.17 8.34
N CYS A 148 -19.36 -32.22 9.07
CA CYS A 148 -19.86 -33.59 8.86
C CYS A 148 -21.00 -33.93 9.84
#